data_AF-A0A127VH75-F1
#
_entry.id   AF-A0A127VH75-F1
#
_cell.length_a   1.000
_cell.length_b   1.000
_cell.length_c   1.000
_cell.angle_alpha   90.00
_cell.angle_beta   90.00
_cell.angle_gamma   90.00
#
_symmetry.space_group_name_H-M   'P 1'
#
loop_
_entity.id
_entity.type
_entity.pdbx_description
1 polymer ?
#
loop_
_entity_poly.entity_id
_entity_poly.type
_entity_poly.pdbx_seq_one_letter_code
_entity_poly.pdbx_strand_id
1 'polypeptide(L)'
;MNISSNPIKTESPLHRLWLRGIVIFYSLLFVCGLISSGYFLGGIVELKPIPMLGLLKYILLCILFLVLLINALRAITLNPSHLARLSSSTGNFKWLFTLAVVLCIAGKAGLFDLSRAHPVEISYIQIGVLTVIAIFCYWSDGLLKGEDATREEIEEEDLPEEL
;
A
#
# COMPACT_ATOMS: atom_id res chain seq x y z
N MET A 1 13.67 -32.74 34.65
CA MET A 1 12.54 -32.26 33.83
C MET A 1 12.68 -30.75 33.74
N ASN A 2 13.43 -30.28 32.74
CA ASN A 2 13.70 -28.85 32.56
C ASN A 2 12.58 -28.29 31.69
N ILE A 3 11.58 -27.66 32.31
CA ILE A 3 10.56 -26.92 31.59
C ILE A 3 11.25 -25.63 31.13
N SER A 4 11.76 -25.65 29.90
CA SER A 4 12.20 -24.44 29.22
C SER A 4 10.97 -23.58 28.97
N SER A 5 10.74 -22.64 29.88
CA SER A 5 9.82 -21.54 29.67
C SER A 5 10.44 -20.58 28.65
N ASN A 6 10.38 -20.93 27.36
CA ASN A 6 10.50 -19.90 26.34
C ASN A 6 9.18 -19.13 26.37
N PRO A 7 9.16 -17.86 26.84
CA PRO A 7 7.95 -17.08 26.74
C PRO A 7 7.67 -16.92 25.25
N ILE A 8 6.49 -17.39 24.82
CA ILE A 8 5.82 -16.92 23.61
C ILE A 8 6.08 -15.42 23.58
N LYS A 9 6.87 -14.92 22.60
CA LYS A 9 7.15 -13.50 22.41
C LYS A 9 5.80 -12.79 22.40
N THR A 10 5.41 -12.27 23.56
CA THR A 10 4.18 -11.52 23.72
C THR A 10 4.47 -10.22 23.00
N GLU A 11 4.04 -10.16 21.74
CA GLU A 11 4.03 -8.93 20.96
C GLU A 11 3.63 -7.78 21.88
N SER A 12 4.53 -6.83 22.07
CA SER A 12 4.27 -5.73 22.98
C SER A 12 2.95 -5.05 22.56
N PRO A 13 2.09 -4.65 23.52
CA PRO A 13 0.80 -4.02 23.20
C PRO A 13 0.97 -2.76 22.33
N LEU A 14 2.13 -2.11 22.43
CA LEU A 14 2.54 -1.00 21.58
C LEU A 14 2.72 -1.45 20.12
N HIS A 15 3.40 -2.57 19.86
CA HIS A 15 3.60 -3.11 18.52
C HIS A 15 2.27 -3.39 17.80
N ARG A 16 1.33 -4.02 18.49
CA ARG A 16 -0.03 -4.26 17.96
C ARG A 16 -0.78 -2.98 17.65
N LEU A 17 -0.59 -1.94 18.46
CA LEU A 17 -1.19 -0.62 18.22
C LEU A 17 -0.61 0.04 16.96
N TRP A 18 0.71 -0.03 16.78
CA TRP A 18 1.40 0.45 15.58
C TRP A 18 0.91 -0.27 14.32
N LEU A 19 0.80 -1.60 14.37
CA LEU A 19 0.34 -2.40 13.24
C LEU A 19 -1.09 -2.04 12.83
N ARG A 20 -1.99 -1.86 13.80
CA ARG A 20 -3.36 -1.36 13.53
C ARG A 20 -3.34 0.02 12.88
N GLY A 21 -2.48 0.92 13.36
CA GLY A 21 -2.29 2.24 12.76
C GLY A 21 -1.87 2.16 11.30
N ILE A 22 -0.91 1.28 10.98
CA ILE A 22 -0.44 1.03 9.61
C ILE A 22 -1.58 0.49 8.75
N VAL A 23 -2.32 -0.52 9.21
CA VAL A 23 -3.45 -1.11 8.48
C VAL A 23 -4.55 -0.07 8.21
N ILE A 24 -4.88 0.77 9.20
CA ILE A 24 -5.86 1.85 9.05
C ILE A 24 -5.37 2.87 8.02
N PHE A 25 -4.10 3.26 8.07
CA PHE A 25 -3.53 4.20 7.13
C PHE A 25 -3.57 3.67 5.69
N TYR A 26 -3.19 2.42 5.46
CA TYR A 26 -3.33 1.78 4.14
C TYR A 26 -4.79 1.72 3.69
N SER A 27 -5.71 1.40 4.58
CA SER A 27 -7.15 1.40 4.27
C SER A 27 -7.62 2.77 3.79
N LEU A 28 -7.21 3.85 4.47
CA LEU A 28 -7.53 5.22 4.06
C LEU A 28 -6.94 5.55 2.68
N LEU A 29 -5.67 5.18 2.44
CA LEU A 29 -5.04 5.37 1.13
C LEU A 29 -5.80 4.63 0.01
N PHE A 30 -6.23 3.40 0.25
CA PHE A 30 -6.98 2.62 -0.74
C PHE A 30 -8.37 3.20 -0.98
N VAL A 31 -9.05 3.70 0.05
CA VAL A 31 -10.33 4.43 -0.09
C VAL A 31 -10.15 5.69 -0.93
N CYS A 32 -9.11 6.49 -0.66
CA CYS A 32 -8.80 7.67 -1.47
C CYS A 32 -8.50 7.30 -2.94
N GLY A 33 -7.74 6.22 -3.16
CA GLY A 33 -7.46 5.70 -4.50
C GLY A 33 -8.73 5.25 -5.23
N LEU A 34 -9.64 4.58 -4.53
CA LEU A 34 -10.93 4.13 -5.07
C LEU A 34 -11.84 5.30 -5.44
N ILE A 35 -12.00 6.28 -4.55
CA ILE A 35 -12.82 7.48 -4.81
C ILE A 35 -12.25 8.26 -5.99
N SER A 36 -10.94 8.48 -6.02
CA SER A 36 -10.28 9.21 -7.11
C SER A 36 -10.46 8.48 -8.45
N SER A 37 -10.26 7.15 -8.46
CA SER A 37 -10.44 6.33 -9.67
C SER A 37 -11.90 6.35 -10.15
N GLY A 38 -12.86 6.30 -9.23
CA GLY A 38 -14.28 6.41 -9.55
C GLY A 38 -14.66 7.78 -10.14
N TYR A 39 -14.09 8.85 -9.59
CA TYR A 39 -14.29 10.22 -10.11
C TYR A 39 -13.77 10.34 -11.56
N PHE A 40 -12.55 9.86 -11.83
CA PHE A 40 -11.99 9.88 -13.19
C PHE A 40 -12.75 8.97 -14.15
N LEU A 41 -13.24 7.81 -13.69
CA LEU A 41 -14.08 6.93 -14.50
C LEU A 41 -15.37 7.65 -14.92
N GLY A 42 -16.03 8.36 -13.99
CA GLY A 42 -17.21 9.17 -14.29
C GLY A 42 -16.93 10.20 -15.39
N GLY A 43 -15.83 10.95 -15.26
CA GLY A 43 -15.43 11.94 -16.27
C GLY A 43 -15.14 11.33 -17.65
N ILE A 44 -14.60 10.11 -17.73
CA ILE A 44 -14.37 9.41 -19.00
C ILE A 44 -15.67 8.97 -19.67
N VAL A 45 -16.66 8.53 -18.89
CA VAL A 45 -17.97 8.09 -19.41
C VAL A 45 -18.76 9.26 -20.01
N GLU A 46 -18.54 10.47 -19.51
CA GLU A 46 -19.17 11.70 -20.04
C GLU A 46 -18.58 12.17 -21.37
N LEU A 47 -17.35 11.74 -21.72
CA LEU A 47 -16.72 12.10 -22.99
C LEU A 47 -17.35 11.35 -24.17
N LYS A 48 -17.69 12.07 -25.24
CA LYS A 48 -18.15 11.50 -26.52
C LYS A 48 -17.18 11.89 -27.64
N PRO A 49 -16.57 10.91 -28.35
CA PRO A 49 -16.68 9.46 -28.15
C PRO A 49 -15.96 8.98 -26.88
N ILE A 50 -16.45 7.88 -26.29
CA ILE A 50 -15.88 7.31 -25.06
C ILE A 50 -14.51 6.68 -25.38
N PRO A 51 -13.42 7.12 -24.75
CA PRO A 51 -12.11 6.52 -24.96
C PRO A 51 -12.01 5.18 -24.21
N MET A 52 -12.19 4.07 -24.93
CA MET A 52 -12.20 2.70 -24.36
C MET A 52 -10.96 2.34 -23.53
N LEU A 53 -9.77 2.78 -23.96
CA LEU A 53 -8.52 2.59 -23.21
C LEU A 53 -8.53 3.30 -21.85
N GLY A 54 -9.06 4.52 -21.80
CA GLY A 54 -9.22 5.27 -20.56
C GLY A 54 -10.23 4.62 -19.63
N LEU A 55 -11.36 4.18 -20.19
CA LEU A 55 -12.42 3.51 -19.44
C LEU A 55 -11.91 2.21 -18.79
N LEU A 56 -11.25 1.35 -19.56
CA LEU A 56 -10.69 0.09 -19.05
C LEU A 56 -9.65 0.34 -17.96
N LYS A 57 -8.77 1.34 -18.14
CA LYS A 57 -7.76 1.73 -17.15
C LYS A 57 -8.39 2.07 -15.80
N TYR A 58 -9.40 2.94 -15.77
CA TYR A 58 -9.99 3.36 -14.50
C TYR A 58 -10.86 2.28 -13.86
N ILE A 59 -11.53 1.43 -14.64
CA ILE A 59 -12.22 0.24 -14.12
C ILE A 59 -11.23 -0.70 -13.43
N LEU A 60 -10.09 -0.99 -14.08
CA LEU A 60 -9.07 -1.88 -13.53
C LEU A 60 -8.46 -1.31 -12.25
N LEU A 61 -8.23 0.01 -12.20
CA LEU A 61 -7.79 0.70 -10.98
C LEU A 61 -8.82 0.59 -9.86
N CYS A 62 -10.11 0.78 -10.15
CA CYS A 62 -11.17 0.59 -9.15
C CYS A 62 -11.18 -0.83 -8.58
N ILE A 63 -11.09 -1.86 -9.44
CA ILE A 63 -11.05 -3.27 -9.00
C ILE A 63 -9.80 -3.51 -8.14
N LEU A 64 -8.63 -3.02 -8.58
CA LEU A 64 -7.38 -3.15 -7.85
C LEU A 64 -7.50 -2.56 -6.43
N PHE A 65 -7.93 -1.30 -6.32
CA PHE A 65 -8.10 -0.63 -5.02
C PHE A 65 -9.16 -1.28 -4.14
N LEU A 66 -10.22 -1.85 -4.73
CA LEU A 66 -11.23 -2.59 -3.99
C LEU A 66 -10.65 -3.87 -3.38
N VAL A 67 -9.90 -4.65 -4.15
CA VAL A 67 -9.24 -5.88 -3.65
C VAL A 67 -8.25 -5.55 -2.52
N LEU A 68 -7.47 -4.49 -2.69
CA LEU A 68 -6.52 -4.01 -1.67
C LEU A 68 -7.21 -3.56 -0.39
N LEU A 69 -8.32 -2.83 -0.53
CA LEU A 69 -9.13 -2.39 0.60
C LEU A 69 -9.70 -3.58 1.37
N ILE A 70 -10.22 -4.61 0.68
CA ILE A 70 -10.72 -5.83 1.31
C ILE A 70 -9.60 -6.53 2.10
N ASN A 71 -8.40 -6.63 1.51
CA ASN A 71 -7.25 -7.23 2.20
C ASN A 71 -6.82 -6.42 3.43
N ALA A 72 -6.82 -5.09 3.34
CA ALA A 72 -6.51 -4.22 4.47
C ALA A 72 -7.56 -4.34 5.59
N LEU A 73 -8.85 -4.34 5.24
CA LEU A 73 -9.94 -4.55 6.21
C LEU A 73 -9.84 -5.91 6.89
N ARG A 74 -9.46 -6.96 6.16
CA ARG A 74 -9.20 -8.29 6.74
C ARG A 74 -7.99 -8.29 7.67
N ALA A 75 -6.96 -7.50 7.39
CA ALA A 75 -5.78 -7.35 8.25
C ALA A 75 -6.07 -6.60 9.57
N ILE A 76 -7.23 -5.93 9.71
CA ILE A 76 -7.67 -5.33 10.99
C ILE A 76 -7.82 -6.39 12.08
N THR A 77 -8.16 -7.63 11.70
CA THR A 77 -8.27 -8.73 12.67
C THR A 77 -6.92 -9.13 13.27
N LEU A 78 -5.81 -8.55 12.80
CA LEU A 78 -4.43 -8.87 13.20
C LEU A 78 -4.12 -10.36 13.11
N ASN A 79 -4.81 -11.09 12.24
CA ASN A 79 -4.44 -12.46 11.94
C ASN A 79 -3.14 -12.44 11.14
N PRO A 80 -2.14 -13.23 11.52
CA PRO A 80 -0.83 -13.20 10.86
C PRO A 80 -0.95 -13.57 9.38
N SER A 81 -1.84 -14.50 9.02
CA SER A 81 -2.12 -14.85 7.61
C SER A 81 -2.73 -13.70 6.80
N HIS A 82 -3.46 -12.78 7.44
CA HIS A 82 -4.02 -11.60 6.79
C HIS A 82 -2.99 -10.48 6.68
N LEU A 83 -2.10 -10.34 7.67
CA LEU A 83 -1.00 -9.39 7.67
C LEU A 83 0.06 -9.73 6.62
N ALA A 84 0.47 -10.99 6.52
CA ALA A 84 1.39 -11.45 5.47
C ALA A 84 0.82 -11.22 4.05
N ARG A 85 -0.48 -11.48 3.86
CA ARG A 85 -1.18 -11.18 2.59
C ARG A 85 -1.22 -9.68 2.30
N LEU A 86 -1.45 -8.84 3.32
CA LEU A 86 -1.41 -7.39 3.16
C LEU A 86 0.01 -6.93 2.82
N SER A 87 1.02 -7.36 3.58
CA SER A 87 2.45 -7.12 3.38
C SER A 87 2.88 -7.43 1.95
N SER A 88 2.60 -8.65 1.48
CA SER A 88 2.85 -9.10 0.10
C SER A 88 2.14 -8.22 -0.93
N SER A 89 0.86 -7.91 -0.70
CA SER A 89 0.05 -7.07 -1.60
C SER A 89 0.50 -5.60 -1.62
N THR A 90 1.08 -5.10 -0.53
CA THR A 90 1.59 -3.72 -0.39
C THR A 90 3.07 -3.58 -0.73
N GLY A 91 3.80 -4.68 -0.92
CA GLY A 91 5.24 -4.65 -1.19
C GLY A 91 5.62 -3.82 -2.43
N ASN A 92 4.72 -3.77 -3.41
CA ASN A 92 4.89 -2.98 -4.63
C ASN A 92 4.30 -1.55 -4.53
N PHE A 93 3.50 -1.25 -3.50
CA PHE A 93 2.85 0.06 -3.36
C PHE A 93 3.85 1.19 -3.12
N LYS A 94 4.94 0.92 -2.40
CA LYS A 94 6.01 1.90 -2.16
C LYS A 94 6.59 2.43 -3.47
N TRP A 95 6.79 1.55 -4.46
CA TRP A 95 7.29 1.92 -5.78
C TRP A 95 6.29 2.77 -6.57
N LEU A 96 4.99 2.52 -6.39
CA LEU A 96 3.95 3.32 -7.03
C LEU A 96 3.97 4.77 -6.53
N PHE A 97 4.16 4.99 -5.22
CA PHE A 97 4.32 6.34 -4.67
C PHE A 97 5.64 7.00 -5.07
N THR A 98 6.76 6.27 -5.06
CA THR A 98 8.04 6.79 -5.55
C THR A 98 7.93 7.24 -7.00
N LEU A 99 7.32 6.42 -7.86
CA LEU A 99 7.13 6.72 -9.27
C LEU A 99 6.19 7.93 -9.43
N ALA A 100 5.13 8.03 -8.64
CA ALA A 100 4.26 9.21 -8.62
C ALA A 100 5.02 10.49 -8.24
N VAL A 101 5.86 10.45 -7.21
CA VAL A 101 6.71 11.60 -6.81
C VAL A 101 7.65 12.00 -7.95
N VAL A 102 8.35 11.04 -8.55
CA VAL A 102 9.27 11.29 -9.67
C VAL A 102 8.53 11.90 -10.86
N LEU A 103 7.35 11.37 -11.22
CA LEU A 103 6.52 11.92 -12.29
C LEU A 103 6.03 13.33 -11.97
N CYS A 104 5.66 13.63 -10.72
CA CYS A 104 5.23 14.96 -10.32
C CYS A 104 6.39 15.97 -10.37
N ILE A 105 7.59 15.59 -9.92
CA ILE A 105 8.79 16.42 -10.03
C ILE A 105 9.14 16.64 -11.50
N ALA A 106 9.14 15.60 -12.32
CA ALA A 106 9.43 15.67 -13.75
C ALA A 106 8.39 16.53 -14.50
N GLY A 107 7.11 16.38 -14.19
CA GLY A 107 6.04 17.21 -14.73
C GLY A 107 6.18 18.68 -14.34
N LYS A 108 6.52 18.95 -13.08
CA LYS A 108 6.77 20.31 -12.61
C LYS A 108 8.05 20.94 -13.20
N ALA A 109 9.05 20.12 -13.50
CA ALA A 109 10.27 20.53 -14.19
C ALA A 109 10.09 20.75 -15.70
N GLY A 110 8.89 20.49 -16.24
CA GLY A 110 8.58 20.69 -17.66
C GLY A 110 9.06 19.56 -18.58
N LEU A 111 9.43 18.38 -18.04
CA LEU A 111 9.90 17.26 -18.87
C LEU A 111 8.81 16.64 -19.75
N PHE A 112 7.53 16.86 -19.43
CA PHE A 112 6.38 16.36 -20.20
C PHE A 112 5.72 17.44 -21.06
N ASP A 113 6.34 18.62 -21.20
CA ASP A 113 5.76 19.80 -21.84
C ASP A 113 5.87 19.77 -23.39
N LEU A 114 5.52 18.64 -24.00
CA LEU A 114 5.60 18.42 -25.45
C LEU A 114 4.34 18.84 -26.22
N SER A 115 3.25 19.24 -25.55
CA SER A 115 2.11 19.86 -26.23
C SER A 115 1.32 20.79 -25.32
N ARG A 116 1.33 22.09 -25.66
CA ARG A 116 0.62 23.21 -25.03
C ARG A 116 -0.91 23.06 -25.01
N ALA A 117 -1.49 22.13 -24.26
CA ALA A 117 -2.94 22.07 -24.11
C ALA A 117 -3.42 22.39 -22.69
N HIS A 118 -2.83 21.82 -21.63
CA HIS A 118 -3.18 22.17 -20.26
C HIS A 118 -2.02 21.83 -19.30
N PRO A 119 -1.25 22.81 -18.79
CA PRO A 119 -0.30 22.54 -17.73
C PRO A 119 -1.10 22.07 -16.51
N VAL A 120 -0.90 20.82 -16.10
CA VAL A 120 -1.42 20.33 -14.82
C VAL A 120 -0.62 21.07 -13.75
N GLU A 121 -1.25 22.02 -13.05
CA GLU A 121 -0.61 22.73 -11.94
C GLU A 121 -0.38 21.77 -10.78
N ILE A 122 0.82 21.20 -10.71
CA ILE A 122 1.22 20.35 -9.60
C ILE A 122 1.69 21.23 -8.44
N SER A 123 0.93 21.26 -7.35
CA SER A 123 1.28 22.05 -6.16
C SER A 123 2.50 21.45 -5.44
N TYR A 124 3.38 22.29 -4.89
CA TYR A 124 4.49 21.83 -4.04
C TYR A 124 3.99 21.05 -2.82
N ILE A 125 2.80 21.39 -2.32
CA ILE A 125 2.16 20.70 -1.19
C ILE A 125 1.82 19.26 -1.58
N GLN A 126 1.31 19.03 -2.80
CA GLN A 126 1.00 17.68 -3.28
C GLN A 126 2.24 16.80 -3.40
N ILE A 127 3.34 17.37 -3.91
CA ILE A 127 4.64 16.67 -3.98
C ILE A 127 5.15 16.33 -2.58
N GLY A 128 5.07 17.28 -1.64
CA GLY A 128 5.46 17.07 -0.25
C GLY A 128 4.66 15.97 0.42
N VAL A 129 3.32 15.99 0.28
CA VAL A 129 2.42 14.96 0.81
C VAL A 129 2.74 13.58 0.22
N LEU A 130 2.91 13.48 -1.10
CA LEU A 130 3.29 12.22 -1.76
C LEU A 130 4.64 11.70 -1.28
N THR A 131 5.60 12.59 -1.03
CA THR A 131 6.93 12.22 -0.51
C THR A 131 6.83 11.66 0.91
N VAL A 132 6.06 12.30 1.79
CA VAL A 132 5.83 11.81 3.16
C VAL A 132 5.14 10.44 3.14
N ILE A 133 4.13 10.27 2.28
CA ILE A 133 3.46 8.97 2.11
C ILE A 133 4.43 7.91 1.60
N ALA A 134 5.29 8.23 0.64
CA ALA A 134 6.30 7.30 0.13
C ALA A 134 7.25 6.86 1.25
N ILE A 135 7.80 7.81 2.03
CA ILE A 135 8.67 7.52 3.17
C ILE A 135 7.95 6.62 4.19
N PHE A 136 6.69 6.94 4.51
CA PHE A 136 5.88 6.12 5.39
C PHE A 136 5.74 4.69 4.86
N CYS A 137 5.44 4.50 3.58
CA CYS A 137 5.31 3.19 2.96
C CYS A 137 6.61 2.37 2.99
N TYR A 138 7.78 3.00 2.83
CA TYR A 138 9.07 2.30 2.99
C TYR A 138 9.31 1.87 4.43
N TRP A 139 9.00 2.74 5.39
CA TRP A 139 9.18 2.45 6.81
C TRP A 139 8.21 1.35 7.29
N SER A 140 6.94 1.42 6.89
CA SER A 140 5.93 0.42 7.26
C SER A 140 6.18 -0.94 6.62
N ASP A 141 6.69 -0.99 5.38
CA ASP A 141 7.09 -2.25 4.71
C ASP A 141 8.23 -2.95 5.47
N GLY A 142 9.16 -2.18 6.05
CA GLY A 142 10.23 -2.73 6.90
C GLY A 142 9.70 -3.35 8.19
N LEU A 143 8.72 -2.71 8.84
CA LEU A 143 8.07 -3.25 10.03
C LEU A 143 7.24 -4.50 9.73
N LEU A 144 6.46 -4.49 8.65
CA LEU A 144 5.62 -5.63 8.25
C LEU A 144 6.47 -6.86 7.87
N LYS A 145 7.59 -6.67 7.18
CA LYS A 145 8.51 -7.77 6.81
C LYS A 145 9.35 -8.29 7.97
N GLY A 146 9.67 -7.43 8.94
CA GLY A 146 10.33 -7.86 10.17
C GLY A 146 9.48 -8.85 10.97
N GLU A 147 8.15 -8.74 10.89
CA GLU A 147 7.19 -9.65 11.51
C GLU A 147 7.08 -11.00 10.78
N ASP A 148 7.14 -10.99 9.45
CA ASP A 148 7.18 -12.21 8.62
C ASP A 148 8.49 -13.00 8.89
N ALA A 149 9.66 -12.33 8.87
CA ALA A 149 10.97 -12.98 9.05
C ALA A 149 11.22 -13.50 10.47
N THR A 150 10.80 -12.77 11.51
CA THR A 150 10.92 -13.23 12.90
C THR A 150 10.11 -14.51 13.15
N ARG A 151 9.13 -14.82 12.30
CA ARG A 151 8.19 -15.92 12.49
C ARG A 151 8.53 -17.16 11.66
N GLU A 152 9.11 -17.01 10.48
CA GLU A 152 9.75 -18.13 9.76
C GLU A 152 10.84 -18.79 10.62
N GLU A 153 11.65 -17.98 11.34
CA GLU A 153 12.64 -18.49 12.28
C GLU A 153 12.03 -19.27 13.46
N ILE A 154 10.80 -18.93 13.90
CA ILE A 154 10.11 -19.60 15.01
C ILE A 154 9.39 -20.88 14.53
N GLU A 155 8.82 -20.89 13.32
CA GLU A 155 8.18 -22.08 12.74
C GLU A 155 9.21 -23.15 12.31
N GLU A 156 10.41 -22.77 11.86
CA GLU A 156 11.49 -23.72 11.55
C GLU A 156 12.12 -24.36 12.81
N GLU A 157 12.15 -23.64 13.94
CA GLU A 157 12.65 -24.18 15.23
C GLU A 157 11.69 -25.20 15.85
N ASP A 158 10.40 -25.16 15.52
CA ASP A 158 9.35 -26.06 16.04
C ASP A 158 9.13 -27.32 15.18
N LEU A 159 9.80 -27.47 14.03
CA LEU A 159 9.82 -28.75 13.33
C LEU A 159 10.74 -29.73 14.07
N PRO A 160 10.25 -30.89 14.56
CA PRO A 160 11.15 -31.90 15.09
C PRO A 160 12.13 -32.30 13.99
N GLU A 161 13.44 -32.24 14.28
CA GLU A 161 14.44 -32.94 13.47
C GLU A 161 13.93 -34.38 13.27
N GLU A 162 13.52 -34.71 12.05
CA GLU A 162 13.16 -36.09 11.71
C GLU A 162 14.40 -36.96 12.02
N LEU A 163 14.25 -37.79 13.05
CA LEU A 163 15.21 -38.78 13.52
C LEU A 163 15.05 -40.09 12.77
#